data_AF-A0A967Y3W0-F1
#
_entry.id   AF-A0A967Y3W0-F1
#
_cell.length_a   1.000
_cell.length_b   1.000
_cell.length_c   1.000
_cell.angle_alpha   90.00
_cell.angle_beta   90.00
_cell.angle_gamma   90.00
#
_symmetry.space_group_name_H-M   'P 1'
#
loop_
_entity.id
_entity.type
_entity.pdbx_description
1 polymer ?
#
loop_
_entity_poly.entity_id
_entity_poly.type
_entity_poly.pdbx_seq_one_letter_code
_entity_poly.pdbx_strand_id
1 'polypeptide(L)' 'MATDEPGADAGFMAPDAAYGLLGSEPRIGILQALGEADRPVTFSELKERVDVDDSGRFNYHLSKLEG' A
#
# COMPACT_ATOMS: atom_id res chain seq x y z
N MET A 1 6.63 -11.17 32.26
CA MET A 1 6.70 -11.58 30.85
C MET A 1 6.68 -10.29 30.05
N ALA A 2 7.85 -9.81 29.64
CA ALA A 2 7.98 -8.60 28.83
C ALA A 2 7.99 -9.04 27.37
N THR A 3 6.96 -8.67 26.61
CA THR A 3 7.02 -8.74 25.15
C THR A 3 7.69 -7.46 24.68
N ASP A 4 8.99 -7.56 24.47
CA ASP A 4 9.72 -6.70 23.54
C ASP A 4 9.41 -7.26 22.15
N GLU A 5 8.30 -6.79 21.56
CA GLU A 5 8.14 -6.87 20.12
C GLU A 5 8.69 -5.54 19.60
N PRO A 6 9.89 -5.51 18.98
CA PRO A 6 10.33 -4.34 18.27
C PRO A 6 9.35 -4.15 17.13
N GLY A 7 8.35 -3.29 17.35
CA GLY A 7 7.50 -2.79 16.29
C GLY A 7 8.45 -2.34 15.19
N ALA A 8 8.36 -3.04 14.06
CA ALA A 8 9.30 -2.98 12.96
C ALA A 8 9.81 -1.55 12.84
N ASP A 9 11.13 -1.38 12.96
CA ASP A 9 11.77 -0.14 12.55
C ASP A 9 11.26 0.11 11.13
N ALA A 10 10.27 1.01 11.00
CA ALA A 10 9.87 1.59 9.74
C ALA A 10 11.04 2.51 9.37
N GLY A 11 12.18 1.86 9.14
CA GLY A 11 13.50 2.43 9.09
C GLY A 11 13.45 3.47 8.01
N PHE A 12 13.84 4.67 8.40
CA PHE A 12 13.83 5.86 7.58
C PHE A 12 14.13 5.52 6.11
N MET A 13 13.09 5.48 5.28
CA MET A 13 13.25 5.12 3.87
C MET A 13 14.00 6.26 3.18
N ALA A 14 15.06 5.93 2.45
CA ALA A 14 15.76 6.93 1.65
C ALA A 14 14.77 7.61 0.68
N PRO A 15 14.81 8.95 0.52
CA PRO A 15 13.86 9.67 -0.32
C PRO A 15 13.71 9.08 -1.73
N ASP A 16 14.81 8.68 -2.37
CA ASP A 16 14.77 8.07 -3.70
C ASP A 16 13.99 6.75 -3.74
N ALA A 17 14.10 5.93 -2.69
CA ALA A 17 13.33 4.70 -2.55
C ALA A 17 11.84 5.01 -2.32
N ALA A 18 11.54 6.04 -1.49
CA ALA A 18 10.18 6.48 -1.24
C ALA A 18 9.53 7.04 -2.51
N TYR A 19 10.22 7.87 -3.28
CA TYR A 19 9.73 8.38 -4.56
C TYR A 19 9.62 7.26 -5.61
N GLY A 20 10.56 6.32 -5.66
CA GLY A 20 10.47 5.16 -6.54
C GLY A 20 9.26 4.29 -6.23
N LEU A 21 8.90 4.16 -4.95
CA LEU A 21 7.69 3.49 -4.52
C LEU A 21 6.44 4.35 -4.79
N LEU A 22 6.39 5.61 -4.42
CA LEU A 22 5.18 6.43 -4.56
C LEU A 22 4.93 6.95 -5.98
N GLY A 23 5.93 6.99 -6.85
CA GLY A 23 5.84 7.53 -8.21
C GLY A 23 5.00 6.71 -9.21
N SER A 24 4.15 5.80 -8.74
CA SER A 24 3.28 4.99 -9.59
C SER A 24 1.82 5.34 -9.32
N GLU A 25 1.14 5.75 -10.38
CA GLU A 25 -0.28 6.09 -10.39
C GLU A 25 -1.18 5.05 -9.68
N PRO A 26 -1.11 3.74 -9.99
CA PRO A 26 -1.93 2.75 -9.28
C PRO A 26 -1.58 2.62 -7.78
N ARG A 27 -0.33 2.86 -7.38
CA ARG A 27 0.04 2.81 -5.94
C ARG A 27 -0.51 4.00 -5.18
N ILE A 28 -0.49 5.19 -5.78
CA ILE A 28 -1.14 6.36 -5.20
C ILE A 28 -2.65 6.15 -5.12
N GLY A 29 -3.28 5.59 -6.16
CA GLY A 29 -4.70 5.24 -6.13
C GLY A 29 -5.06 4.27 -5.00
N ILE A 30 -4.24 3.24 -4.78
CA ILE A 30 -4.40 2.32 -3.62
C ILE A 30 -4.35 3.08 -2.29
N LEU A 31 -3.32 3.92 -2.10
CA LEU A 31 -3.14 4.66 -0.85
C LEU A 31 -4.27 5.67 -0.60
N GLN A 32 -4.75 6.35 -1.65
CA GLN A 32 -5.90 7.25 -1.56
C GLN A 32 -7.17 6.50 -1.19
N ALA A 33 -7.47 5.40 -1.89
CA ALA A 33 -8.66 4.59 -1.60
C ALA A 33 -8.65 4.01 -0.19
N LEU A 34 -7.48 3.67 0.35
CA LEU A 34 -7.31 3.25 1.75
C LEU A 34 -7.46 4.41 2.73
N GLY A 35 -6.87 5.58 2.43
CA GLY A 35 -6.94 6.77 3.28
C GLY A 35 -8.32 7.41 3.35
N GLU A 36 -9.13 7.26 2.31
CA GLU A 36 -10.52 7.71 2.25
C GLU A 36 -11.51 6.73 2.91
N ALA A 37 -11.06 5.50 3.22
CA ALA A 37 -11.94 4.51 3.81
C ALA A 37 -12.05 4.68 5.33
N ASP A 38 -13.26 4.96 5.82
CA ASP A 38 -13.55 5.04 7.26
C ASP A 38 -13.49 3.69 7.99
N ARG A 39 -13.37 2.59 7.23
CA ARG A 39 -13.31 1.21 7.73
C ARG A 39 -12.37 0.37 6.88
N PRO A 40 -11.86 -0.76 7.41
CA PRO A 40 -11.18 -1.74 6.59
C PRO A 40 -12.02 -2.14 5.38
N VAL A 41 -11.38 -2.20 4.23
CA VAL A 41 -11.97 -2.59 2.95
C VAL A 41 -11.45 -3.96 2.53
N THR A 42 -12.30 -4.76 1.91
CA THR A 42 -11.88 -6.02 1.31
C THR A 42 -11.02 -5.77 0.07
N PHE A 43 -10.25 -6.79 -0.33
CA PHE A 43 -9.45 -6.74 -1.55
C PHE A 43 -10.28 -6.35 -2.79
N SER A 44 -11.44 -6.98 -2.98
CA SER A 44 -12.31 -6.71 -4.13
C SER A 44 -12.85 -5.28 -4.11
N GLU A 45 -13.32 -4.81 -2.96
CA GLU A 45 -13.78 -3.42 -2.82
C GLU A 45 -12.63 -2.41 -3.08
N LEU A 46 -11.41 -2.72 -2.65
CA LEU A 46 -10.25 -1.87 -2.92
C LEU A 46 -9.90 -1.86 -4.42
N LYS A 47 -9.87 -3.03 -5.05
CA LYS A 47 -9.59 -3.15 -6.49
C LYS A 47 -10.62 -2.39 -7.34
N GLU A 48 -11.91 -2.48 -6.99
CA GLU A 48 -12.99 -1.73 -7.66
C GLU A 48 -12.81 -0.21 -7.54
N ARG A 49 -12.31 0.29 -6.40
CA ARG A 49 -12.09 1.73 -6.19
C ARG A 49 -10.92 2.31 -6.98
N VAL A 50 -9.89 1.52 -7.28
CA VAL A 50 -8.66 2.00 -7.93
C VAL A 50 -8.76 1.95 -9.46
N ASP A 51 -9.84 1.40 -10.02
CA ASP A 51 -10.12 1.33 -11.46
C ASP A 51 -8.95 0.76 -12.30
N VAL A 52 -8.30 -0.29 -11.77
CA VAL A 52 -7.22 -0.99 -12.50
C VAL A 52 -7.83 -2.15 -13.28
N ASP A 53 -7.80 -2.03 -14.61
CA ASP A 53 -8.31 -3.04 -15.56
C ASP A 53 -7.69 -4.44 -15.35
N ASP A 54 -6.44 -4.51 -14.89
CA ASP A 54 -5.69 -5.76 -14.75
C ASP A 54 -5.44 -6.15 -13.29
N SER A 55 -6.01 -7.30 -12.88
CA SER A 55 -5.88 -7.84 -11.52
C SER A 55 -4.44 -8.17 -11.12
N GLY A 56 -3.63 -8.65 -12.08
CA GLY A 56 -2.22 -8.99 -11.84
C GLY A 56 -1.39 -7.73 -11.61
N ARG A 57 -1.66 -6.67 -12.38
CA ARG A 57 -1.05 -5.35 -12.18
C ARG A 57 -1.44 -4.76 -10.82
N PHE A 58 -2.72 -4.81 -10.44
CA PHE A 58 -3.17 -4.35 -9.12
C PHE A 58 -2.43 -5.09 -7.99
N ASN A 59 -2.39 -6.43 -8.03
CA ASN A 59 -1.74 -7.23 -6.99
C ASN A 59 -0.23 -6.94 -6.90
N TYR A 60 0.45 -6.80 -8.04
CA TYR A 60 1.85 -6.36 -8.08
C TYR A 60 2.06 -5.02 -7.36
N HIS A 61 1.21 -4.03 -7.63
CA HIS A 61 1.33 -2.72 -7.00
C HIS A 61 1.02 -2.74 -5.51
N LEU A 62 0.01 -3.50 -5.07
CA LEU A 62 -0.33 -3.68 -3.65
C LEU A 62 0.82 -4.34 -2.89
N SER A 63 1.38 -5.44 -3.42
CA SER A 63 2.49 -6.17 -2.79
C SER A 63 3.73 -5.29 -2.61
N LYS A 64 3.97 -4.32 -3.49
CA LYS A 64 5.08 -3.36 -3.34
C LYS A 64 4.90 -2.40 -2.17
N LEU A 65 3.67 -2.15 -1.73
CA LEU A 65 3.37 -1.27 -0.60
C LEU A 65 3.44 -1.99 0.76
N GLU A 66 3.30 -3.31 0.78
CA GLU A 66 3.31 -4.12 2.00
C GLU A 66 4.73 -4.43 2.52
N GLY A 67 5.76 -4.27 1.67
CA GLY A 67 7.17 -4.50 2.01
C GLY A 67 7.69 -5.87 1.60
#